data_AF-A0A9Q0IKV3-F1
#
_entry.id   AF-A0A9Q0IKV3-F1
#
_cell.length_a   1.000
_cell.length_b   1.000
_cell.length_c   1.000
_cell.angle_alpha   90.00
_cell.angle_beta   90.00
_cell.angle_gamma   90.00
#
_symmetry.space_group_name_H-M   'P 1'
#
loop_
_entity.id
_entity.type
_entity.pdbx_description
1 polymer ?
#
loop_
_entity_poly.entity_id
_entity_poly.type
_entity_poly.pdbx_seq_one_letter_code
_entity_poly.pdbx_strand_id
1 'polypeptide(L)'
;MKWLSIVGKADLDLGPWMYGKLPLPGPWGFLQTGESSERRCDAEKALTSRQCEKYDQMNPKTDPEEQKNTDLSNSPGNEVQLKPQNIHIPLRVGVPQTFKVSFKRAEGYPIDLYYLMDLSFSMGDDLDTVKKLSQDIVSTLGKFTSNMRIGFGSFVDKVALPYVSQIKKKKSNPCPYRGHSCQPAFSYQHILSLTKNADDFKTEVRRQRISANLDSPESGLDAIMQAAVCKEEIGWENGTKILVYTSDDTFHIAGDGRLAAIYEPHDGQCHLNGSGFYDGTKFELSKMIPQSVVGVLESDSSNVVQLIKNAYNSLSSTILLEHHGAPQGLAVSYRAHCTPKQGALQVPWSSRGECKDIKINQQVDFTVQLNISECLKGTAEFHLSVQGISEKLNVTIKTQCECDCKPGVPSSLDCSGHGTLYCGVCSCDQGFLGQSCECAQSKDLDDQASCRQDNSSQLCSGHGSCACGMCTCKRSFTGKFCQCDNSNCAQTDQKLCSGNGNCSCGRCNCFPGHEGEACDCSTSTDQCQAEGSITLCSGNGKCRCNKCDCNDGFVGNNCSTILNACSKYEKCMSTKCVTEHRQNELSEICLAHCGSATLQRKEGLKDMPCSTPDFVYNVQLSPEGAVLLHFDNLP
;
A
#
# COMPACT_ATOMS: atom_id res chain seq x y z
N MET A 1 -5.18 -9.80 -24.78
CA MET A 1 -5.20 -10.88 -25.79
C MET A 1 -3.82 -11.49 -25.83
N LYS A 2 -3.71 -12.82 -25.77
CA LYS A 2 -2.42 -13.53 -25.78
C LYS A 2 -1.89 -13.46 -27.21
N TRP A 3 -0.63 -13.06 -27.42
CA TRP A 3 0.01 -13.07 -28.73
C TRP A 3 1.20 -14.05 -28.69
N LEU A 4 1.38 -14.86 -29.73
CA LEU A 4 2.35 -15.95 -29.88
C LEU A 4 3.13 -15.76 -31.18
N SER A 5 4.42 -16.13 -31.23
CA SER A 5 5.25 -16.08 -32.46
C SER A 5 5.57 -17.49 -32.98
N ILE A 6 5.74 -17.64 -34.30
CA ILE A 6 6.02 -18.92 -34.99
C ILE A 6 7.48 -19.01 -35.46
N VAL A 7 8.15 -20.14 -35.26
CA VAL A 7 9.50 -20.43 -35.82
C VAL A 7 9.48 -21.70 -36.68
N GLY A 8 10.04 -21.67 -37.90
CA GLY A 8 10.21 -22.86 -38.75
C GLY A 8 11.58 -23.53 -38.61
N LYS A 9 11.62 -24.84 -38.88
CA LYS A 9 12.81 -25.71 -38.82
C LYS A 9 13.63 -25.61 -40.12
N ALA A 10 14.96 -25.52 -40.02
CA ALA A 10 15.89 -25.80 -41.11
C ALA A 10 16.43 -27.24 -40.95
N ASP A 11 15.98 -28.17 -41.80
CA ASP A 11 16.60 -29.50 -41.91
C ASP A 11 17.56 -29.48 -43.11
N LEU A 12 18.87 -29.52 -42.81
CA LEU A 12 19.95 -29.81 -43.75
C LEU A 12 20.11 -31.34 -43.84
N ASP A 13 19.63 -31.94 -44.93
CA ASP A 13 20.24 -33.13 -45.55
C ASP A 13 19.34 -33.68 -46.67
N LEU A 14 19.66 -33.41 -47.93
CA LEU A 14 19.20 -34.25 -49.05
C LEU A 14 20.24 -34.29 -50.19
N GLY A 15 20.84 -35.48 -50.36
CA GLY A 15 21.59 -35.88 -51.55
C GLY A 15 20.69 -36.11 -52.79
N PRO A 16 21.27 -36.47 -53.94
CA PRO A 16 20.72 -36.04 -55.22
C PRO A 16 20.05 -37.17 -56.01
N TRP A 17 18.72 -37.35 -55.98
CA TRP A 17 17.97 -38.04 -57.06
C TRP A 17 16.46 -37.65 -57.12
N MET A 18 16.05 -37.20 -58.31
CA MET A 18 14.76 -37.37 -59.02
C MET A 18 13.40 -36.83 -58.48
N TYR A 19 12.86 -35.91 -59.29
CA TYR A 19 11.46 -35.68 -59.73
C TYR A 19 10.30 -35.64 -58.72
N GLY A 20 9.65 -34.46 -58.70
CA GLY A 20 8.19 -34.33 -58.64
C GLY A 20 7.54 -34.49 -57.26
N LYS A 21 7.66 -33.49 -56.39
CA LYS A 21 6.73 -33.29 -55.27
C LYS A 21 6.48 -31.80 -55.03
N LEU A 22 5.22 -31.47 -54.80
CA LEU A 22 4.72 -30.18 -54.31
C LEU A 22 5.62 -29.62 -53.19
N PRO A 23 5.78 -28.28 -53.08
CA PRO A 23 6.62 -27.71 -52.05
C PRO A 23 6.04 -28.09 -50.68
N LEU A 24 6.80 -28.90 -49.94
CA LEU A 24 6.58 -29.18 -48.53
C LEU A 24 6.72 -27.87 -47.73
N PRO A 25 6.00 -27.74 -46.60
CA PRO A 25 5.84 -26.48 -45.90
C PRO A 25 7.12 -26.13 -45.13
N GLY A 26 7.94 -25.27 -45.71
CA GLY A 26 8.95 -24.51 -44.96
C GLY A 26 8.29 -23.41 -44.11
N PRO A 27 9.08 -22.57 -43.39
CA PRO A 27 8.61 -21.40 -42.61
C PRO A 27 7.73 -20.38 -43.36
N TRP A 28 7.62 -20.57 -44.68
CA TRP A 28 6.84 -19.80 -45.65
C TRP A 28 5.42 -20.34 -45.89
N GLY A 29 5.10 -21.55 -45.41
CA GLY A 29 3.77 -22.16 -45.59
C GLY A 29 2.69 -21.58 -44.67
N PHE A 30 3.07 -20.81 -43.63
CA PHE A 30 2.11 -20.23 -42.68
C PHE A 30 1.42 -18.96 -43.20
N LEU A 31 2.14 -18.14 -43.97
CA LEU A 31 1.60 -16.92 -44.58
C LEU A 31 1.34 -17.16 -46.06
N GLN A 32 0.17 -16.76 -46.55
CA GLN A 32 -0.08 -16.75 -48.00
C GLN A 32 0.70 -15.60 -48.67
N THR A 33 0.98 -15.73 -49.97
CA THR A 33 1.64 -14.67 -50.76
C THR A 33 0.87 -13.35 -50.62
N GLY A 34 1.54 -12.32 -50.09
CA GLY A 34 0.95 -10.99 -49.82
C GLY A 34 0.32 -10.81 -48.42
N GLU A 35 0.26 -11.83 -47.56
CA GLU A 35 -0.14 -11.67 -46.16
C GLU A 35 0.98 -11.03 -45.31
N SER A 36 0.63 -10.10 -44.43
CA SER A 36 1.59 -9.40 -43.55
C SER A 36 2.25 -10.33 -42.53
N SER A 37 3.55 -10.11 -42.28
CA SER A 37 4.33 -10.78 -41.23
C SER A 37 3.72 -10.60 -39.83
N GLU A 38 2.90 -9.56 -39.61
CA GLU A 38 2.16 -9.34 -38.36
C GLU A 38 1.27 -10.54 -37.98
N ARG A 39 0.79 -11.32 -38.96
CA ARG A 39 -0.04 -12.52 -38.73
C ARG A 39 0.71 -13.67 -38.06
N ARG A 40 2.05 -13.62 -38.03
CA ARG A 40 2.87 -14.57 -37.26
C ARG A 40 2.72 -14.34 -35.75
N CYS A 41 2.21 -13.18 -35.35
CA CYS A 41 1.84 -12.84 -33.99
C CYS A 41 0.31 -12.96 -33.86
N ASP A 42 -0.22 -13.92 -33.10
CA ASP A 42 -1.69 -13.99 -32.83
C ASP A 42 -2.00 -14.82 -31.57
N ALA A 43 -3.28 -14.91 -31.18
CA ALA A 43 -3.74 -15.80 -30.12
C ALA A 43 -3.56 -17.27 -30.49
N GLU A 44 -3.34 -18.11 -29.47
CA GLU A 44 -3.03 -19.56 -29.62
C GLU A 44 -4.04 -20.28 -30.51
N LYS A 45 -5.31 -19.98 -30.32
CA LYS A 45 -6.40 -20.54 -31.12
C LYS A 45 -6.32 -20.11 -32.59
N ALA A 46 -5.98 -18.85 -32.85
CA ALA A 46 -5.87 -18.32 -34.21
C ALA A 46 -4.66 -18.93 -34.95
N LEU A 47 -3.51 -19.04 -34.29
CA LEU A 47 -2.33 -19.70 -34.88
C LEU A 47 -2.59 -21.19 -35.14
N THR A 48 -3.21 -21.89 -34.18
CA THR A 48 -3.56 -23.32 -34.33
C THR A 48 -4.55 -23.52 -35.47
N SER A 49 -5.52 -22.61 -35.65
CA SER A 49 -6.47 -22.67 -36.77
C SER A 49 -5.82 -22.50 -38.15
N ARG A 50 -4.63 -21.88 -38.17
CA ARG A 50 -3.78 -21.70 -39.36
C ARG A 50 -2.72 -22.80 -39.48
N GLN A 51 -2.90 -23.93 -38.80
CA GLN A 51 -1.99 -25.09 -38.85
C GLN A 51 -0.58 -24.80 -38.31
N CYS A 52 -0.42 -23.79 -37.44
CA CYS A 52 0.82 -23.68 -36.67
C CYS A 52 0.82 -24.72 -35.56
N GLU A 53 1.77 -25.65 -35.61
CA GLU A 53 1.94 -26.67 -34.59
C GLU A 53 2.30 -26.06 -33.24
N LYS A 54 1.86 -26.68 -32.14
CA LYS A 54 2.11 -26.15 -30.78
C LYS A 54 3.58 -26.06 -30.42
N TYR A 55 4.42 -26.93 -30.97
CA TYR A 55 5.86 -26.93 -30.74
C TYR A 55 6.54 -25.69 -31.34
N ASP A 56 5.99 -25.17 -32.45
CA ASP A 56 6.52 -23.99 -33.15
C ASP A 56 5.95 -22.67 -32.59
N GLN A 57 4.97 -22.74 -31.67
CA GLN A 57 4.35 -21.60 -31.02
C GLN A 57 5.13 -21.17 -29.76
N MET A 58 5.70 -19.96 -29.81
CA MET A 58 6.47 -19.39 -28.70
C MET A 58 5.55 -18.73 -27.66
N ASN A 59 5.25 -19.48 -26.58
CA ASN A 59 4.52 -19.00 -25.40
C ASN A 59 5.35 -19.19 -24.13
N PRO A 60 6.15 -18.21 -23.71
CA PRO A 60 6.82 -18.29 -22.43
C PRO A 60 5.77 -18.50 -21.32
N LYS A 61 5.90 -19.60 -20.59
CA LYS A 61 5.05 -19.92 -19.42
C LYS A 61 5.72 -19.36 -18.18
N THR A 62 4.91 -18.76 -17.33
CA THR A 62 5.35 -18.01 -16.14
C THR A 62 4.92 -18.73 -14.86
N ASP A 63 5.31 -19.99 -14.69
CA ASP A 63 4.95 -20.73 -13.48
C ASP A 63 5.88 -20.31 -12.31
N PRO A 64 5.34 -19.95 -11.13
CA PRO A 64 6.16 -19.64 -9.95
C PRO A 64 6.91 -20.87 -9.45
N GLU A 65 8.16 -20.69 -9.06
CA GLU A 65 9.02 -21.71 -8.49
C GLU A 65 9.31 -21.41 -7.01
N GLU A 66 8.78 -22.24 -6.12
CA GLU A 66 9.04 -22.11 -4.68
C GLU A 66 10.43 -22.67 -4.34
N GLN A 67 11.36 -21.79 -3.97
CA GLN A 67 12.73 -22.17 -3.61
C GLN A 67 12.83 -22.62 -2.15
N LYS A 68 12.04 -22.01 -1.27
CA LYS A 68 11.92 -22.38 0.14
C LYS A 68 10.47 -22.27 0.59
N ASN A 69 9.88 -23.39 0.97
CA ASN A 69 8.50 -23.51 1.42
C ASN A 69 8.40 -24.45 2.64
N THR A 70 9.04 -24.05 3.73
CA THR A 70 8.91 -24.73 5.02
C THR A 70 7.48 -24.59 5.54
N ASP A 71 6.91 -25.69 6.02
CA ASP A 71 5.55 -25.69 6.56
C ASP A 71 5.41 -24.85 7.83
N LEU A 72 4.20 -24.33 8.03
CA LEU A 72 3.88 -23.49 9.18
C LEU A 72 4.02 -24.31 10.47
N SER A 73 4.80 -23.78 11.42
CA SER A 73 5.20 -24.45 12.65
C SER A 73 4.86 -23.61 13.86
N ASN A 74 4.38 -24.27 14.91
CA ASN A 74 4.15 -23.68 16.22
C ASN A 74 5.15 -24.23 17.27
N SER A 75 6.22 -24.90 16.84
CA SER A 75 7.19 -25.46 17.76
C SER A 75 7.98 -24.34 18.44
N PRO A 76 8.02 -24.28 19.79
CA PRO A 76 8.75 -23.26 20.51
C PRO A 76 10.22 -23.17 20.09
N GLY A 77 10.67 -22.01 19.63
CA GLY A 77 12.03 -21.74 19.14
C GLY A 77 12.31 -22.13 17.68
N ASN A 78 11.34 -22.71 16.96
CA ASN A 78 11.38 -23.03 15.52
C ASN A 78 10.03 -22.70 14.87
N GLU A 79 9.44 -21.57 15.26
CA GLU A 79 8.18 -21.09 14.72
C GLU A 79 8.37 -20.67 13.26
N VAL A 80 7.42 -21.05 12.42
CA VAL A 80 7.36 -20.62 11.01
C VAL A 80 5.95 -20.11 10.80
N GLN A 81 5.81 -18.79 10.73
CA GLN A 81 4.52 -18.13 10.65
C GLN A 81 4.13 -17.74 9.24
N LEU A 82 5.09 -17.61 8.33
CA LEU A 82 4.85 -17.18 6.95
C LEU A 82 5.38 -18.22 5.96
N LYS A 83 4.56 -18.60 4.97
CA LYS A 83 5.01 -19.44 3.85
C LYS A 83 4.41 -19.01 2.49
N PRO A 84 5.13 -19.22 1.37
CA PRO A 84 6.53 -19.67 1.29
C PRO A 84 7.50 -18.64 1.88
N GLN A 85 8.79 -18.96 2.00
CA GLN A 85 9.82 -18.03 2.47
C GLN A 85 10.66 -17.48 1.31
N ASN A 86 10.84 -18.26 0.25
CA ASN A 86 11.54 -17.82 -0.97
C ASN A 86 10.80 -18.32 -2.20
N ILE A 87 10.49 -17.41 -3.12
CA ILE A 87 9.82 -17.74 -4.38
C ILE A 87 10.48 -17.01 -5.54
N HIS A 88 10.74 -17.74 -6.63
CA HIS A 88 11.15 -17.20 -7.90
C HIS A 88 9.95 -17.11 -8.84
N ILE A 89 9.67 -15.94 -9.39
CA ILE A 89 8.51 -15.73 -10.24
C ILE A 89 8.97 -15.18 -11.60
N PRO A 90 8.99 -16.01 -12.66
CA PRO A 90 9.11 -15.50 -14.01
C PRO A 90 7.86 -14.68 -14.36
N LEU A 91 8.04 -13.46 -14.88
CA LEU A 91 6.94 -12.57 -15.26
C LEU A 91 6.96 -12.28 -16.75
N ARG A 92 5.77 -12.15 -17.35
CA ARG A 92 5.60 -11.67 -18.72
C ARG A 92 4.89 -10.33 -18.68
N VAL A 93 5.38 -9.37 -19.47
CA VAL A 93 4.82 -8.01 -19.52
C VAL A 93 3.33 -8.05 -19.86
N GLY A 94 2.52 -7.39 -19.03
CA GLY A 94 1.07 -7.30 -19.20
C GLY A 94 0.27 -8.58 -18.90
N VAL A 95 0.90 -9.64 -18.39
CA VAL A 95 0.21 -10.86 -17.93
C VAL A 95 0.31 -10.93 -16.41
N PRO A 96 -0.79 -10.70 -15.68
CA PRO A 96 -0.78 -10.78 -14.23
C PRO A 96 -0.48 -12.22 -13.76
N GLN A 97 0.47 -12.36 -12.85
CA GLN A 97 0.83 -13.62 -12.22
C GLN A 97 0.36 -13.65 -10.78
N THR A 98 -0.20 -14.76 -10.32
CA THR A 98 -0.69 -14.90 -8.94
C THR A 98 0.00 -16.02 -8.19
N PHE A 99 0.22 -15.82 -6.90
CA PHE A 99 0.71 -16.86 -5.99
C PHE A 99 0.05 -16.74 -4.61
N LYS A 100 0.14 -17.81 -3.82
CA LYS A 100 -0.49 -17.90 -2.49
C LYS A 100 0.55 -17.63 -1.40
N VAL A 101 0.15 -16.85 -0.40
CA VAL A 101 0.90 -16.65 0.84
C VAL A 101 0.02 -17.11 1.99
N SER A 102 0.54 -17.97 2.84
CA SER A 102 -0.17 -18.47 4.02
C SER A 102 0.51 -17.94 5.27
N PHE A 103 -0.28 -17.41 6.18
CA PHE A 103 0.18 -16.94 7.48
C PHE A 103 -0.56 -17.68 8.60
N LYS A 104 0.16 -18.09 9.64
CA LYS A 104 -0.44 -18.66 10.85
C LYS A 104 0.08 -17.93 12.07
N ARG A 105 -0.86 -17.52 12.92
CA ARG A 105 -0.54 -16.92 14.22
C ARG A 105 -0.03 -18.00 15.16
N ALA A 106 1.28 -18.03 15.43
CA ALA A 106 1.91 -18.99 16.32
C ALA A 106 1.56 -18.70 17.79
N GLU A 107 1.55 -19.75 18.59
CA GLU A 107 1.41 -19.69 20.04
C GLU A 107 2.80 -19.58 20.68
N GLY A 108 2.97 -18.72 21.68
CA GLY A 108 4.26 -18.58 22.37
C GLY A 108 5.36 -17.84 21.60
N TYR A 109 5.03 -17.10 20.53
CA TYR A 109 6.01 -16.29 19.81
C TYR A 109 6.68 -15.27 20.75
N PRO A 110 7.99 -14.98 20.62
CA PRO A 110 8.69 -14.11 21.55
C PRO A 110 8.13 -12.68 21.57
N ILE A 111 8.06 -12.08 22.77
CA ILE A 111 7.57 -10.71 22.96
C ILE A 111 8.63 -9.90 23.68
N ASP A 112 9.01 -8.78 23.06
CA ASP A 112 9.76 -7.71 23.69
C ASP A 112 8.80 -6.58 24.05
N LEU A 113 8.71 -6.23 25.33
CA LEU A 113 7.96 -5.07 25.80
C LEU A 113 8.92 -4.02 26.32
N TYR A 114 8.89 -2.84 25.74
CA TYR A 114 9.60 -1.67 26.24
C TYR A 114 8.60 -0.68 26.82
N TYR A 115 8.67 -0.45 28.13
CA TYR A 115 7.76 0.44 28.84
C TYR A 115 8.37 1.84 28.94
N LEU A 116 7.73 2.81 28.31
CA LEU A 116 8.19 4.18 28.21
C LEU A 116 7.25 5.10 29.00
N MET A 117 7.77 5.61 30.11
CA MET A 117 6.98 6.32 31.12
C MET A 117 7.33 7.81 31.19
N ASP A 118 6.31 8.64 31.13
CA ASP A 118 6.40 10.04 31.51
C ASP A 118 6.69 10.19 33.02
N LEU A 119 7.72 10.95 33.36
CA LEU A 119 8.11 11.27 34.73
C LEU A 119 7.98 12.77 35.03
N SER A 120 7.15 13.50 34.27
CA SER A 120 6.66 14.83 34.61
C SER A 120 5.99 14.85 36.00
N PHE A 121 5.85 16.04 36.58
CA PHE A 121 5.43 16.14 37.99
C PHE A 121 4.03 15.58 38.25
N SER A 122 3.15 15.64 37.25
CA SER A 122 1.77 15.16 37.35
C SER A 122 1.69 13.64 37.48
N MET A 123 2.60 12.89 36.86
CA MET A 123 2.69 11.41 36.87
C MET A 123 3.16 10.79 38.21
N GLY A 124 3.11 11.56 39.30
CA GLY A 124 3.67 11.16 40.60
C GLY A 124 2.96 9.96 41.22
N ASP A 125 1.63 9.97 41.20
CA ASP A 125 0.77 8.88 41.68
C ASP A 125 0.78 7.70 40.70
N ASP A 126 0.81 7.94 39.39
CA ASP A 126 1.01 6.89 38.38
C ASP A 126 2.28 6.10 38.64
N LEU A 127 3.41 6.77 38.93
CA LEU A 127 4.67 6.12 39.24
C LEU A 127 4.55 5.22 40.48
N ASP A 128 3.85 5.67 41.50
CA ASP A 128 3.60 4.87 42.71
C ASP A 128 2.71 3.65 42.45
N THR A 129 1.76 3.76 41.54
CA THR A 129 0.93 2.64 41.08
C THR A 129 1.73 1.67 40.21
N VAL A 130 2.50 2.15 39.24
CA VAL A 130 3.34 1.32 38.36
C VAL A 130 4.40 0.56 39.17
N LYS A 131 4.96 1.16 40.23
CA LYS A 131 5.84 0.48 41.20
C LYS A 131 5.18 -0.70 41.91
N LYS A 132 3.85 -0.67 42.09
CA LYS A 132 3.06 -1.78 42.67
C LYS A 132 2.72 -2.81 41.59
N LEU A 133 2.34 -2.36 40.39
CA LEU A 133 1.90 -3.20 39.27
C LEU A 133 3.04 -3.82 38.46
N SER A 134 4.30 -3.48 38.74
CA SER A 134 5.44 -3.91 37.91
C SER A 134 5.54 -5.44 37.74
N GLN A 135 5.14 -6.22 38.74
CA GLN A 135 5.06 -7.68 38.65
C GLN A 135 3.81 -8.17 37.91
N ASP A 136 2.70 -7.43 38.01
CA ASP A 136 1.44 -7.77 37.34
C ASP A 136 1.53 -7.56 35.83
N ILE A 137 2.28 -6.55 35.38
CA ILE A 137 2.59 -6.32 33.96
C ILE A 137 3.31 -7.53 33.38
N VAL A 138 4.39 -7.99 34.03
CA VAL A 138 5.18 -9.14 33.56
C VAL A 138 4.38 -10.43 33.64
N SER A 139 3.67 -10.68 34.75
CA SER A 139 2.90 -11.92 34.91
C SER A 139 1.70 -12.01 33.96
N THR A 140 1.10 -10.88 33.58
CA THR A 140 -0.01 -10.87 32.62
C THR A 140 0.44 -11.23 31.22
N LEU A 141 1.61 -10.74 30.81
CA LEU A 141 2.17 -11.04 29.49
C LEU A 141 2.85 -12.41 29.41
N GLY A 142 3.45 -12.87 30.51
CA GLY A 142 3.98 -14.22 30.65
C GLY A 142 2.93 -15.33 30.48
N LYS A 143 1.63 -15.00 30.52
CA LYS A 143 0.55 -15.95 30.18
C LYS A 143 0.41 -16.21 28.68
N PHE A 144 0.91 -15.31 27.82
CA PHE A 144 0.80 -15.42 26.37
C PHE A 144 2.05 -16.03 25.72
N THR A 145 3.22 -15.80 26.31
CA THR A 145 4.49 -16.36 25.84
C THR A 145 5.41 -16.68 27.02
N SER A 146 6.14 -17.78 26.90
CA SER A 146 7.20 -18.15 27.84
C SER A 146 8.52 -17.43 27.54
N ASN A 147 8.66 -16.80 26.37
CA ASN A 147 9.84 -16.06 25.95
C ASN A 147 9.55 -14.55 25.89
N MET A 148 9.33 -13.95 27.06
CA MET A 148 9.09 -12.52 27.23
C MET A 148 10.37 -11.82 27.70
N ARG A 149 10.65 -10.65 27.14
CA ARG A 149 11.64 -9.70 27.65
C ARG A 149 10.99 -8.36 27.94
N ILE A 150 11.45 -7.69 28.98
CA ILE A 150 10.94 -6.38 29.38
C ILE A 150 12.08 -5.38 29.59
N GLY A 151 11.85 -4.15 29.14
CA GLY A 151 12.76 -3.02 29.31
C GLY A 151 12.01 -1.79 29.80
N PHE A 152 12.75 -0.79 30.27
CA PHE A 152 12.19 0.44 30.81
C PHE A 152 12.97 1.67 30.35
N GLY A 153 12.24 2.72 30.01
CA GLY A 153 12.77 4.05 29.74
C GLY A 153 11.80 5.11 30.23
N SER A 154 12.30 6.33 30.37
CA SER A 154 11.50 7.46 30.82
C SER A 154 11.80 8.73 30.05
N PHE A 155 10.87 9.68 30.12
CA PHE A 155 11.02 11.00 29.50
C PHE A 155 10.37 12.09 30.35
N VAL A 156 10.76 13.33 30.09
CA VAL A 156 10.13 14.55 30.60
C VAL A 156 10.11 15.52 29.42
N ASP A 157 11.04 16.47 29.36
CA ASP A 157 11.15 17.42 28.26
C ASP A 157 12.59 17.85 27.94
N LYS A 158 12.76 18.51 26.79
CA LYS A 158 14.00 19.07 26.29
C LYS A 158 14.57 20.04 27.32
N VAL A 159 15.84 19.87 27.71
CA VAL A 159 16.47 20.66 28.78
C VAL A 159 16.91 22.06 28.30
N ALA A 160 16.01 22.78 27.65
CA ALA A 160 16.18 24.12 27.08
C ALA A 160 15.00 25.03 27.45
N LEU A 161 15.15 26.35 27.34
CA LEU A 161 13.98 27.26 27.38
C LEU A 161 13.22 27.17 26.05
N PRO A 162 11.87 27.28 26.05
CA PRO A 162 11.00 27.60 27.19
C PRO A 162 10.60 26.42 28.08
N TYR A 163 10.97 25.19 27.71
CA TYR A 163 10.50 23.93 28.31
C TYR A 163 10.94 23.70 29.76
N VAL A 164 12.22 23.96 30.04
CA VAL A 164 12.83 23.74 31.35
C VAL A 164 13.57 24.99 31.80
N SER A 165 13.34 25.36 33.07
CA SER A 165 14.01 26.50 33.69
C SER A 165 15.53 26.31 33.74
N GLN A 166 16.27 27.26 33.16
CA GLN A 166 17.74 27.26 33.17
C GLN A 166 18.35 27.91 34.43
N ILE A 167 17.51 28.37 35.37
CA ILE A 167 17.97 28.91 36.64
C ILE A 167 18.58 27.77 37.47
N LYS A 168 19.86 27.84 37.83
CA LYS A 168 20.62 26.76 38.49
C LYS A 168 19.84 26.01 39.59
N LYS A 169 19.19 26.74 40.51
CA LYS A 169 18.40 26.14 41.61
C LYS A 169 17.16 25.38 41.12
N LYS A 170 16.48 25.87 40.08
CA LYS A 170 15.32 25.23 39.47
C LYS A 170 15.73 24.10 38.52
N LYS A 171 16.88 24.22 37.85
CA LYS A 171 17.45 23.13 37.05
C LYS A 171 17.87 21.93 37.92
N SER A 172 18.39 22.17 39.13
CA SER A 172 18.74 21.10 40.08
C SER A 172 17.53 20.50 40.82
N ASN A 173 16.43 21.23 40.94
CA ASN A 173 15.17 20.76 41.54
C ASN A 173 14.00 21.47 40.87
N PRO A 174 13.44 20.90 39.80
CA PRO A 174 12.43 21.56 38.98
C PRO A 174 11.04 21.58 39.61
N CYS A 175 10.81 20.83 40.70
CA CYS A 175 9.55 20.75 41.42
C CYS A 175 8.84 22.13 41.59
N PRO A 176 7.51 22.18 41.38
CA PRO A 176 6.74 23.41 41.50
C PRO A 176 6.62 23.86 42.97
N TYR A 177 6.43 22.92 43.90
CA TYR A 177 6.20 23.21 45.32
C TYR A 177 7.47 23.17 46.17
N ARG A 178 7.60 24.10 47.13
CA ARG A 178 8.69 24.10 48.10
C ARG A 178 8.55 22.91 49.05
N GLY A 179 9.65 22.19 49.30
CA GLY A 179 9.69 21.01 50.18
C GLY A 179 9.66 19.67 49.44
N HIS A 180 9.36 19.65 48.15
CA HIS A 180 9.49 18.46 47.30
C HIS A 180 10.86 18.42 46.62
N SER A 181 11.40 17.22 46.45
CA SER A 181 12.67 16.98 45.76
C SER A 181 12.43 16.16 44.50
N CYS A 182 12.49 16.84 43.36
CA CYS A 182 12.46 16.23 42.03
C CYS A 182 13.88 15.93 41.57
N GLN A 183 14.02 14.95 40.69
CA GLN A 183 15.25 14.83 39.90
C GLN A 183 15.33 15.95 38.84
N PRO A 184 16.52 16.29 38.32
CA PRO A 184 16.64 17.23 37.19
C PRO A 184 15.81 16.76 35.98
N ALA A 185 15.34 17.70 35.18
CA ALA A 185 14.65 17.38 33.92
C ALA A 185 15.63 16.83 32.88
N PHE A 186 15.14 15.92 32.05
CA PHE A 186 15.85 15.27 30.96
C PHE A 186 14.85 14.98 29.84
N SER A 187 15.31 14.91 28.60
CA SER A 187 14.41 14.61 27.48
C SER A 187 14.04 13.14 27.47
N TYR A 188 15.01 12.25 27.28
CA TYR A 188 14.82 10.80 27.32
C TYR A 188 15.97 10.15 28.07
N GLN A 189 15.64 9.12 28.86
CA GLN A 189 16.59 8.26 29.53
C GLN A 189 16.23 6.79 29.31
N HIS A 190 17.17 6.05 28.73
CA HIS A 190 17.13 4.59 28.76
C HIS A 190 17.61 4.09 30.12
N ILE A 191 16.81 3.27 30.80
CA ILE A 191 17.09 2.83 32.18
C ILE A 191 17.40 1.34 32.23
N LEU A 192 16.61 0.50 31.56
CA LEU A 192 16.77 -0.95 31.58
C LEU A 192 16.63 -1.54 30.18
N SER A 193 17.72 -2.13 29.67
CA SER A 193 17.73 -2.92 28.43
C SER A 193 16.80 -4.13 28.56
N LEU A 194 16.27 -4.60 27.43
CA LEU A 194 15.37 -5.74 27.38
C LEU A 194 15.99 -6.97 28.05
N THR A 195 15.38 -7.44 29.13
CA THR A 195 15.85 -8.58 29.93
C THR A 195 14.72 -9.57 30.19
N LYS A 196 15.07 -10.84 30.37
CA LYS A 196 14.13 -11.90 30.81
C LYS A 196 13.83 -11.84 32.30
N ASN A 197 14.64 -11.10 33.07
CA ASN A 197 14.53 -11.04 34.52
C ASN A 197 13.52 -9.96 34.96
N ALA A 198 12.34 -10.42 35.39
CA ALA A 198 11.27 -9.56 35.88
C ALA A 198 11.67 -8.72 37.11
N ASP A 199 12.60 -9.21 37.93
CA ASP A 199 13.01 -8.53 39.15
C ASP A 199 13.91 -7.32 38.87
N ASP A 200 14.64 -7.32 37.75
CA ASP A 200 15.43 -6.16 37.31
C ASP A 200 14.49 -4.99 36.96
N PHE A 201 13.42 -5.26 36.22
CA PHE A 201 12.38 -4.28 35.90
C PHE A 201 11.74 -3.69 37.16
N LYS A 202 11.33 -4.57 38.10
CA LYS A 202 10.77 -4.14 39.39
C LYS A 202 11.73 -3.26 40.17
N THR A 203 13.01 -3.61 40.19
CA THR A 203 14.04 -2.88 40.93
C THR A 203 14.27 -1.51 40.32
N GLU A 204 14.42 -1.44 39.00
CA GLU A 204 14.70 -0.17 38.30
C GLU A 204 13.50 0.79 38.33
N VAL A 205 12.27 0.30 38.16
CA VAL A 205 11.04 1.13 38.30
C VAL A 205 10.92 1.70 39.71
N ARG A 206 11.25 0.92 40.75
CA ARG A 206 11.22 1.39 42.15
C ARG A 206 12.24 2.49 42.46
N ARG A 207 13.36 2.51 41.74
CA ARG A 207 14.41 3.53 41.90
C ARG A 207 14.04 4.88 41.29
N GLN A 208 13.05 4.91 40.39
CA GLN A 208 12.67 6.14 39.71
C GLN A 208 12.00 7.15 40.64
N ARG A 209 12.22 8.42 40.30
CA ARG A 209 11.70 9.59 41.00
C ARG A 209 11.04 10.52 40.01
N ILE A 210 10.11 11.35 40.46
CA ILE A 210 9.47 12.32 39.57
C ILE A 210 10.41 13.50 39.26
N SER A 211 10.20 14.08 38.09
CA SER A 211 10.83 15.31 37.62
C SER A 211 9.77 16.41 37.43
N ALA A 212 10.12 17.50 36.75
CA ALA A 212 9.18 18.54 36.34
C ALA A 212 9.76 19.40 35.19
N ASN A 213 8.88 19.93 34.37
CA ASN A 213 9.09 20.91 33.30
C ASN A 213 8.23 22.18 33.55
N LEU A 214 8.17 23.11 32.59
CA LEU A 214 7.47 24.40 32.73
C LEU A 214 6.16 24.48 31.95
N ASP A 215 6.14 23.95 30.73
CA ASP A 215 4.95 23.87 29.89
C ASP A 215 4.27 22.50 30.00
N SER A 216 3.12 22.35 29.34
CA SER A 216 2.29 21.15 29.39
C SER A 216 2.74 20.03 28.43
N PRO A 217 3.13 20.32 27.17
CA PRO A 217 3.49 19.23 26.26
C PRO A 217 4.84 18.61 26.63
N GLU A 218 4.95 17.29 26.48
CA GLU A 218 6.15 16.55 26.87
C GLU A 218 6.97 16.06 25.66
N SER A 219 8.23 15.67 25.89
CA SER A 219 9.15 15.16 24.86
C SER A 219 8.96 13.68 24.51
N GLY A 220 7.75 13.15 24.71
CA GLY A 220 7.42 11.75 24.53
C GLY A 220 7.79 11.16 23.16
N LEU A 221 7.68 11.94 22.09
CA LEU A 221 8.00 11.49 20.74
C LEU A 221 9.50 11.33 20.48
N ASP A 222 10.34 12.15 21.12
CA ASP A 222 11.80 11.96 21.08
C ASP A 222 12.17 10.62 21.71
N ALA A 223 11.49 10.26 22.81
CA ALA A 223 11.71 9.01 23.52
C ALA A 223 11.24 7.78 22.71
N ILE A 224 10.09 7.86 22.04
CA ILE A 224 9.63 6.81 21.10
C ILE A 224 10.65 6.63 19.97
N MET A 225 11.11 7.74 19.38
CA MET A 225 12.08 7.71 18.28
C MET A 225 13.38 7.03 18.70
N GLN A 226 14.01 7.48 19.81
CA GLN A 226 15.25 6.91 20.31
C GLN A 226 15.09 5.42 20.66
N ALA A 227 13.99 5.04 21.32
CA ALA A 227 13.72 3.63 21.60
C ALA A 227 13.54 2.77 20.32
N ALA A 228 13.04 3.34 19.23
CA ALA A 228 12.85 2.63 17.96
C ALA A 228 14.16 2.47 17.15
N VAL A 229 15.03 3.47 17.14
CA VAL A 229 16.26 3.48 16.33
C VAL A 229 17.47 2.88 17.04
N CYS A 230 17.58 3.02 18.38
CA CYS A 230 18.66 2.49 19.20
C CYS A 230 18.50 0.98 19.47
N LYS A 231 18.56 0.17 18.43
CA LYS A 231 18.23 -1.26 18.49
C LYS A 231 19.15 -2.05 19.41
N GLU A 232 20.43 -1.71 19.42
CA GLU A 232 21.45 -2.43 20.18
C GLU A 232 21.39 -2.09 21.67
N GLU A 233 21.22 -0.81 22.00
CA GLU A 233 21.16 -0.30 23.36
C GLU A 233 19.89 -0.77 24.07
N ILE A 234 18.75 -0.71 23.39
CA ILE A 234 17.47 -1.21 23.90
C ILE A 234 17.48 -2.75 23.96
N GLY A 235 18.15 -3.38 23.00
CA GLY A 235 18.31 -4.84 22.91
C GLY A 235 17.17 -5.56 22.20
N TRP A 236 16.55 -4.94 21.19
CA TRP A 236 15.43 -5.53 20.44
C TRP A 236 15.86 -6.82 19.71
N GLU A 237 15.12 -7.92 19.88
CA GLU A 237 15.37 -9.19 19.18
C GLU A 237 14.31 -9.46 18.09
N ASN A 238 14.43 -10.61 17.44
CA ASN A 238 13.43 -11.13 16.52
C ASN A 238 12.23 -11.62 17.33
N GLY A 239 11.06 -11.06 17.03
CA GLY A 239 9.84 -11.28 17.80
C GLY A 239 8.87 -10.12 17.65
N THR A 240 7.75 -10.21 18.39
CA THR A 240 6.80 -9.10 18.51
C THR A 240 7.40 -8.02 19.39
N LYS A 241 7.50 -6.79 18.87
CA LYS A 241 8.02 -5.63 19.59
C LYS A 241 6.85 -4.73 20.00
N ILE A 242 6.71 -4.49 21.30
CA ILE A 242 5.66 -3.65 21.86
C ILE A 242 6.33 -2.50 22.60
N LEU A 243 6.04 -1.27 22.17
CA LEU A 243 6.42 -0.07 22.91
C LEU A 243 5.16 0.47 23.59
N VAL A 244 5.18 0.51 24.92
CA VAL A 244 4.08 1.08 25.71
C VAL A 244 4.45 2.52 26.05
N TYR A 245 3.65 3.47 25.60
CA TYR A 245 3.78 4.89 25.91
C TYR A 245 2.72 5.30 26.92
N THR A 246 3.13 5.87 28.06
CA THR A 246 2.21 6.37 29.09
C THR A 246 2.56 7.81 29.46
N SER A 247 1.59 8.71 29.34
CA SER A 247 1.64 10.13 29.70
C SER A 247 0.21 10.63 29.92
N ASP A 248 0.06 11.66 30.75
CA ASP A 248 -1.22 12.30 31.09
C ASP A 248 -1.45 13.65 30.40
N ASP A 249 -0.47 14.14 29.64
CA ASP A 249 -0.55 15.39 28.87
C ASP A 249 -0.25 15.15 27.37
N THR A 250 -0.28 16.24 26.61
CA THR A 250 0.03 16.33 25.19
C THR A 250 1.53 16.15 24.94
N PHE A 251 1.92 15.98 23.67
CA PHE A 251 3.32 15.82 23.27
C PHE A 251 3.75 16.97 22.35
N HIS A 252 5.02 17.35 22.44
CA HIS A 252 5.62 18.30 21.51
C HIS A 252 5.70 17.75 20.08
N ILE A 253 5.49 18.64 19.12
CA ILE A 253 5.47 18.29 17.71
C ILE A 253 6.56 18.97 16.87
N ALA A 254 6.63 18.56 15.61
CA ALA A 254 7.50 19.08 14.58
C ALA A 254 7.37 20.58 14.39
N GLY A 255 8.35 21.36 14.87
CA GLY A 255 8.32 22.81 14.71
C GLY A 255 8.42 23.54 16.03
N ASP A 256 7.94 22.95 17.11
CA ASP A 256 7.88 23.57 18.44
C ASP A 256 9.25 24.02 18.94
N GLY A 257 10.30 23.20 18.72
CA GLY A 257 11.68 23.59 19.07
C GLY A 257 12.22 24.81 18.35
N ARG A 258 11.50 25.43 17.39
CA ARG A 258 11.82 26.78 16.90
C ARG A 258 11.77 27.80 18.04
N LEU A 259 10.88 27.61 19.02
CA LEU A 259 10.80 28.44 20.23
C LEU A 259 12.06 28.33 21.10
N ALA A 260 12.76 27.20 21.04
CA ALA A 260 14.03 26.94 21.70
C ALA A 260 15.25 27.11 20.78
N ALA A 261 15.09 27.81 19.66
CA ALA A 261 16.13 28.06 18.66
C ALA A 261 16.77 26.80 18.03
N ILE A 262 15.99 25.72 17.91
CA ILE A 262 16.37 24.48 17.20
C ILE A 262 15.72 24.48 15.82
N TYR A 263 16.55 24.68 14.78
CA TYR A 263 16.12 24.82 13.38
C TYR A 263 16.40 23.59 12.52
N GLU A 264 17.25 22.67 13.00
CA GLU A 264 17.71 21.49 12.26
C GLU A 264 16.67 20.34 12.35
N PRO A 265 16.39 19.64 11.22
CA PRO A 265 15.57 18.43 11.23
C PRO A 265 16.30 17.22 11.87
N HIS A 266 15.55 16.29 12.49
CA HIS A 266 16.09 15.03 13.04
C HIS A 266 16.51 14.07 11.93
N ASP A 267 17.62 13.34 12.12
CA ASP A 267 18.31 12.54 11.10
C ASP A 267 17.91 11.05 11.06
N GLY A 268 17.12 10.60 12.04
CA GLY A 268 16.65 9.21 12.15
C GLY A 268 17.71 8.22 12.68
N GLN A 269 18.78 8.72 13.30
CA GLN A 269 19.86 7.91 13.88
C GLN A 269 19.75 7.82 15.42
N CYS A 270 20.47 6.87 16.02
CA CYS A 270 20.57 6.71 17.47
C CYS A 270 21.58 7.71 18.07
N HIS A 271 21.19 8.40 19.15
CA HIS A 271 22.00 9.47 19.78
C HIS A 271 22.08 9.33 21.31
N LEU A 272 22.11 8.11 21.84
CA LEU A 272 22.33 7.88 23.26
C LEU A 272 23.80 8.02 23.63
N ASN A 273 24.08 8.73 24.72
CA ASN A 273 25.42 8.77 25.27
C ASN A 273 25.74 7.49 26.06
N GLY A 274 26.99 7.31 26.47
CA GLY A 274 27.44 6.12 27.23
C GLY A 274 26.79 5.91 28.61
N SER A 275 25.93 6.83 29.05
CA SER A 275 25.11 6.73 30.26
C SER A 275 23.60 6.58 29.99
N GLY A 276 23.21 6.37 28.72
CA GLY A 276 21.82 6.15 28.32
C GLY A 276 20.98 7.43 28.22
N PHE A 277 21.59 8.61 28.27
CA PHE A 277 20.88 9.90 28.13
C PHE A 277 20.96 10.42 26.70
N TYR A 278 19.87 11.07 26.27
CA TYR A 278 19.79 11.85 25.03
C TYR A 278 19.78 13.35 25.35
N ASP A 279 20.73 14.12 24.78
CA ASP A 279 20.95 15.54 25.11
C ASP A 279 20.50 16.56 24.03
N GLY A 280 19.45 16.29 23.25
CA GLY A 280 18.84 17.37 22.47
C GLY A 280 18.01 16.98 21.25
N THR A 281 16.69 17.11 21.43
CA THR A 281 15.68 17.78 20.60
C THR A 281 15.28 17.27 19.19
N LYS A 282 14.01 16.80 19.13
CA LYS A 282 12.91 16.87 18.10
C LYS A 282 12.63 15.55 17.33
N PHE A 283 11.39 15.01 17.33
CA PHE A 283 10.31 15.09 16.29
C PHE A 283 9.20 13.98 16.39
N GLU A 284 8.19 14.07 15.50
CA GLU A 284 6.76 13.67 15.55
C GLU A 284 6.26 12.23 15.17
N LEU A 285 4.99 11.87 15.56
CA LEU A 285 3.99 11.09 14.78
C LEU A 285 2.58 11.01 15.45
N SER A 286 1.50 11.26 14.69
CA SER A 286 0.27 10.42 14.69
C SER A 286 -0.83 10.90 13.71
N LYS A 287 -0.73 10.43 12.47
CA LYS A 287 -1.85 9.96 11.62
C LYS A 287 -1.41 8.89 10.60
N MET A 288 -0.16 8.43 10.73
CA MET A 288 0.59 7.66 9.73
C MET A 288 1.28 6.41 10.30
N ILE A 289 1.05 6.04 11.58
CA ILE A 289 1.58 4.78 12.14
C ILE A 289 0.51 3.69 11.97
N PRO A 290 0.59 2.84 10.92
CA PRO A 290 -0.23 1.63 10.90
C PRO A 290 0.13 0.74 12.11
N GLN A 291 -0.86 0.06 12.70
CA GLN A 291 -0.72 -0.78 13.90
C GLN A 291 -0.31 -0.07 15.21
N SER A 292 -0.85 1.12 15.49
CA SER A 292 -0.93 1.65 16.86
C SER A 292 -2.29 1.37 17.48
N VAL A 293 -2.34 1.04 18.77
CA VAL A 293 -3.60 0.93 19.54
C VAL A 293 -3.56 1.93 20.67
N VAL A 294 -4.65 2.69 20.82
CA VAL A 294 -4.81 3.67 21.91
C VAL A 294 -5.76 3.09 22.96
N GLY A 295 -5.41 3.26 24.23
CA GLY A 295 -6.24 2.93 25.37
C GLY A 295 -6.33 4.11 26.33
N VAL A 296 -7.49 4.32 26.95
CA VAL A 296 -7.69 5.38 27.95
C VAL A 296 -7.08 4.92 29.27
N LEU A 297 -6.00 5.59 29.70
CA LEU A 297 -5.34 5.37 30.98
C LEU A 297 -6.17 6.05 32.09
N GLU A 298 -6.42 5.34 33.18
CA GLU A 298 -6.97 5.96 34.39
C GLU A 298 -5.95 6.95 34.96
N SER A 299 -6.42 7.97 35.70
CA SER A 299 -5.56 9.05 36.21
C SER A 299 -4.48 8.61 37.18
N ASP A 300 -4.50 7.36 37.65
CA ASP A 300 -3.52 6.76 38.56
C ASP A 300 -2.77 5.58 37.93
N SER A 301 -2.94 5.34 36.62
CA SER A 301 -2.42 4.19 35.88
C SER A 301 -2.87 2.81 36.39
N SER A 302 -3.92 2.70 37.20
CA SER A 302 -4.37 1.43 37.78
C SER A 302 -4.84 0.40 36.74
N ASN A 303 -5.33 0.86 35.58
CA ASN A 303 -5.82 0.00 34.50
C ASN A 303 -4.74 -0.41 33.47
N VAL A 304 -3.47 0.00 33.65
CA VAL A 304 -2.41 -0.16 32.63
C VAL A 304 -2.18 -1.61 32.21
N VAL A 305 -2.28 -2.56 33.15
CA VAL A 305 -2.11 -4.00 32.88
C VAL A 305 -3.18 -4.50 31.89
N GLN A 306 -4.43 -4.05 32.07
CA GLN A 306 -5.54 -4.43 31.20
C GLN A 306 -5.44 -3.77 29.83
N LEU A 307 -4.97 -2.52 29.77
CA LEU A 307 -4.72 -1.81 28.51
C LEU A 307 -3.66 -2.51 27.66
N ILE A 308 -2.52 -2.88 28.26
CA ILE A 308 -1.45 -3.62 27.57
C ILE A 308 -1.98 -4.95 27.03
N LYS A 309 -2.75 -5.69 27.84
CA LYS A 309 -3.38 -6.95 27.43
C LYS A 309 -4.34 -6.76 26.25
N ASN A 310 -5.17 -5.73 26.28
CA ASN A 310 -6.12 -5.44 25.20
C ASN A 310 -5.40 -5.00 23.92
N ALA A 311 -4.40 -4.13 24.04
CA ALA A 311 -3.57 -3.67 22.94
C ALA A 311 -2.84 -4.83 22.27
N TYR A 312 -2.19 -5.70 23.05
CA TYR A 312 -1.57 -6.91 22.51
C TYR A 312 -2.56 -7.77 21.72
N ASN A 313 -3.75 -8.06 22.29
CA ASN A 313 -4.75 -8.88 21.60
C ASN A 313 -5.29 -8.23 20.32
N SER A 314 -5.48 -6.91 20.32
CA SER A 314 -5.94 -6.16 19.15
C SER A 314 -4.89 -6.16 18.04
N LEU A 315 -3.63 -5.87 18.38
CA LEU A 315 -2.50 -5.86 17.43
C LEU A 315 -2.25 -7.25 16.87
N SER A 316 -2.11 -8.26 17.73
CA SER A 316 -1.77 -9.63 17.32
C SER A 316 -2.90 -10.36 16.58
N SER A 317 -4.14 -9.87 16.65
CA SER A 317 -5.27 -10.43 15.89
C SER A 317 -5.48 -9.76 14.52
N THR A 318 -4.76 -8.68 14.25
CA THR A 318 -4.84 -7.94 12.98
C THR A 318 -3.61 -8.24 12.12
N ILE A 319 -3.81 -8.95 11.02
CA ILE A 319 -2.75 -9.34 10.09
C ILE A 319 -2.76 -8.37 8.90
N LEU A 320 -1.65 -7.64 8.74
CA LEU A 320 -1.41 -6.73 7.62
C LEU A 320 -0.22 -7.23 6.83
N LEU A 321 -0.45 -7.67 5.59
CA LEU A 321 0.57 -8.14 4.66
C LEU A 321 0.88 -7.04 3.63
N GLU A 322 2.13 -6.60 3.61
CA GLU A 322 2.62 -5.54 2.73
C GLU A 322 3.90 -5.98 1.99
N HIS A 323 4.33 -5.20 1.01
CA HIS A 323 5.57 -5.42 0.26
C HIS A 323 6.53 -4.24 0.43
N HIS A 324 7.82 -4.52 0.36
CA HIS A 324 8.88 -3.52 0.42
C HIS A 324 9.95 -3.79 -0.64
N GLY A 325 10.42 -2.72 -1.29
CA GLY A 325 11.47 -2.79 -2.31
C GLY A 325 11.01 -3.27 -3.68
N ALA A 326 9.70 -3.23 -3.98
CA ALA A 326 9.21 -3.57 -5.31
C ALA A 326 9.82 -2.64 -6.38
N PRO A 327 10.32 -3.18 -7.52
CA PRO A 327 10.91 -2.36 -8.58
C PRO A 327 9.87 -1.50 -9.29
N GLN A 328 10.34 -0.43 -9.93
CA GLN A 328 9.50 0.42 -10.76
C GLN A 328 8.82 -0.39 -11.88
N GLY A 329 7.56 -0.08 -12.15
CA GLY A 329 6.75 -0.79 -13.15
C GLY A 329 6.11 -2.09 -12.66
N LEU A 330 6.37 -2.52 -11.41
CA LEU A 330 5.69 -3.67 -10.79
C LEU A 330 4.51 -3.20 -9.92
N ALA A 331 3.30 -3.55 -10.33
CA ALA A 331 2.10 -3.42 -9.51
C ALA A 331 1.87 -4.70 -8.69
N VAL A 332 1.68 -4.54 -7.39
CA VAL A 332 1.40 -5.63 -6.44
C VAL A 332 0.02 -5.41 -5.81
N SER A 333 -0.84 -6.42 -5.86
CA SER A 333 -2.18 -6.37 -5.27
C SER A 333 -2.53 -7.65 -4.52
N TYR A 334 -3.47 -7.54 -3.59
CA TYR A 334 -3.76 -8.59 -2.61
C TYR A 334 -5.26 -8.91 -2.55
N ARG A 335 -5.58 -10.19 -2.31
CA ARG A 335 -6.88 -10.65 -1.81
C ARG A 335 -6.67 -11.42 -0.51
N ALA A 336 -7.38 -11.02 0.53
CA ALA A 336 -7.28 -11.62 1.86
C ALA A 336 -8.39 -12.65 2.08
N HIS A 337 -8.01 -13.88 2.42
CA HIS A 337 -8.92 -15.00 2.72
C HIS A 337 -8.89 -15.30 4.23
N CYS A 338 -9.52 -14.41 5.00
CA CYS A 338 -9.42 -14.39 6.46
C CYS A 338 -10.27 -15.47 7.17
N THR A 339 -11.37 -15.91 6.55
CA THR A 339 -12.23 -16.98 7.07
C THR A 339 -12.47 -18.04 6.00
N PRO A 340 -12.41 -19.33 6.34
CA PRO A 340 -12.82 -20.41 5.46
C PRO A 340 -14.36 -20.49 5.44
N LYS A 341 -15.04 -19.47 4.92
CA LYS A 341 -16.46 -19.59 4.59
C LYS A 341 -16.61 -20.04 3.15
N GLN A 342 -17.15 -21.24 2.95
CA GLN A 342 -17.61 -21.71 1.66
C GLN A 342 -18.65 -20.71 1.11
N GLY A 343 -18.33 -20.08 -0.02
CA GLY A 343 -19.28 -19.22 -0.75
C GLY A 343 -19.21 -17.71 -0.48
N ALA A 344 -18.12 -17.17 0.08
CA ALA A 344 -17.95 -15.72 0.17
C ALA A 344 -17.93 -15.06 -1.23
N LEU A 345 -18.64 -13.92 -1.37
CA LEU A 345 -18.55 -13.02 -2.53
C LEU A 345 -17.08 -12.76 -2.89
N GLN A 346 -16.78 -12.60 -4.18
CA GLN A 346 -15.45 -12.27 -4.70
C GLN A 346 -14.81 -11.12 -3.90
N VAL A 347 -13.80 -11.43 -3.09
CA VAL A 347 -13.05 -10.43 -2.31
C VAL A 347 -12.34 -9.49 -3.30
N PRO A 348 -12.50 -8.16 -3.19
CA PRO A 348 -11.87 -7.21 -4.09
C PRO A 348 -10.33 -7.22 -3.93
N TRP A 349 -9.63 -6.75 -4.96
CA TRP A 349 -8.20 -6.51 -4.89
C TRP A 349 -7.93 -5.25 -4.05
N SER A 350 -6.90 -5.31 -3.22
CA SER A 350 -6.45 -4.21 -2.36
C SER A 350 -4.96 -3.95 -2.56
N SER A 351 -4.50 -2.78 -2.16
CA SER A 351 -3.07 -2.40 -2.09
C SER A 351 -2.31 -3.11 -0.97
N ARG A 352 -3.02 -3.68 0.02
CA ARG A 352 -2.48 -4.50 1.11
C ARG A 352 -3.40 -5.66 1.48
N GLY A 353 -2.84 -6.73 2.04
CA GLY A 353 -3.63 -7.83 2.61
C GLY A 353 -4.03 -7.52 4.05
N GLU A 354 -5.32 -7.54 4.37
CA GLU A 354 -5.80 -7.20 5.72
C GLU A 354 -6.80 -8.25 6.23
N CYS A 355 -6.53 -8.78 7.43
CA CYS A 355 -7.42 -9.67 8.17
C CYS A 355 -7.51 -9.24 9.64
N LYS A 356 -8.72 -9.17 10.20
CA LYS A 356 -8.98 -8.82 11.60
C LYS A 356 -9.51 -10.01 12.39
N ASP A 357 -9.41 -9.92 13.72
CA ASP A 357 -9.94 -10.89 14.68
C ASP A 357 -9.39 -12.33 14.56
N ILE A 358 -8.17 -12.47 14.04
CA ILE A 358 -7.52 -13.76 13.84
C ILE A 358 -7.09 -14.37 15.18
N LYS A 359 -7.58 -15.59 15.44
CA LYS A 359 -7.28 -16.33 16.67
C LYS A 359 -5.89 -16.95 16.63
N ILE A 360 -5.34 -17.24 17.81
CA ILE A 360 -4.10 -18.03 17.92
C ILE A 360 -4.32 -19.38 17.22
N ASN A 361 -3.32 -19.87 16.52
CA ASN A 361 -3.34 -21.11 15.73
C ASN A 361 -4.27 -21.08 14.49
N GLN A 362 -4.95 -19.96 14.22
CA GLN A 362 -5.71 -19.78 12.99
C GLN A 362 -4.77 -19.45 11.83
N GLN A 363 -4.96 -20.16 10.72
CA GLN A 363 -4.30 -19.87 9.45
C GLN A 363 -5.18 -18.94 8.62
N VAL A 364 -4.54 -17.98 7.96
CA VAL A 364 -5.13 -17.12 6.93
C VAL A 364 -4.32 -17.24 5.65
N ASP A 365 -5.00 -17.09 4.53
CA ASP A 365 -4.38 -17.18 3.21
C ASP A 365 -4.55 -15.86 2.47
N PHE A 366 -3.54 -15.47 1.70
CA PHE A 366 -3.56 -14.32 0.81
C PHE A 366 -3.27 -14.78 -0.61
N THR A 367 -4.00 -14.23 -1.58
CA THR A 367 -3.61 -14.31 -2.99
C THR A 367 -2.94 -13.00 -3.36
N VAL A 368 -1.68 -13.08 -3.77
CA VAL A 368 -0.89 -11.95 -4.24
C VAL A 368 -0.87 -11.98 -5.76
N GLN A 369 -1.11 -10.84 -6.39
CA GLN A 369 -0.99 -10.66 -7.83
C GLN A 369 0.14 -9.68 -8.14
N LEU A 370 0.97 -10.07 -9.10
CA LEU A 370 2.05 -9.29 -9.65
C LEU A 370 1.73 -8.95 -11.10
N ASN A 371 1.87 -7.68 -11.47
CA ASN A 371 1.70 -7.23 -12.84
C ASN A 371 2.81 -6.25 -13.21
N ILE A 372 3.63 -6.61 -14.20
CA ILE A 372 4.77 -5.82 -14.65
C ILE A 372 4.44 -5.11 -15.97
N SER A 373 4.71 -3.80 -16.04
CA SER A 373 4.45 -2.97 -17.22
C SER A 373 5.58 -2.98 -18.26
N GLU A 374 6.79 -3.36 -17.86
CA GLU A 374 7.97 -3.30 -18.72
C GLU A 374 8.98 -4.42 -18.43
N CYS A 375 9.92 -4.62 -19.35
CA CYS A 375 11.00 -5.58 -19.20
C CYS A 375 12.07 -5.07 -18.24
N LEU A 376 12.41 -5.88 -17.23
CA LEU A 376 13.50 -5.59 -16.33
C LEU A 376 14.83 -5.88 -17.02
N LYS A 377 15.85 -5.05 -16.75
CA LYS A 377 17.23 -5.25 -17.27
C LYS A 377 17.92 -6.48 -16.67
N GLY A 378 17.34 -7.08 -15.62
CA GLY A 378 17.88 -8.23 -14.92
C GLY A 378 16.90 -8.77 -13.90
N THR A 379 17.40 -9.57 -12.97
CA THR A 379 16.62 -10.06 -11.84
C THR A 379 16.42 -8.96 -10.81
N ALA A 380 15.21 -8.83 -10.27
CA ALA A 380 14.90 -7.92 -9.18
C ALA A 380 14.41 -8.70 -7.96
N GLU A 381 14.68 -8.17 -6.77
CA GLU A 381 14.30 -8.78 -5.50
C GLU A 381 13.52 -7.78 -4.66
N PHE A 382 12.44 -8.26 -4.06
CA PHE A 382 11.67 -7.53 -3.07
C PHE A 382 11.15 -8.53 -2.03
N HIS A 383 10.54 -8.03 -0.96
CA HIS A 383 10.01 -8.93 0.06
C HIS A 383 8.60 -8.53 0.50
N LEU A 384 7.84 -9.54 0.91
CA LEU A 384 6.57 -9.38 1.61
C LEU A 384 6.80 -9.66 3.09
N SER A 385 6.16 -8.87 3.94
CA SER A 385 6.21 -9.07 5.38
C SER A 385 4.86 -8.77 6.01
N VAL A 386 4.57 -9.50 7.08
CA VAL A 386 3.45 -9.18 7.96
C VAL A 386 3.93 -8.13 8.95
N GLN A 387 3.19 -7.03 9.07
CA GLN A 387 3.55 -5.95 9.97
C GLN A 387 3.58 -6.45 11.43
N GLY A 388 4.66 -6.11 12.15
CA GLY A 388 4.91 -6.56 13.52
C GLY A 388 5.60 -7.94 13.66
N ILE A 389 5.83 -8.65 12.55
CA ILE A 389 6.52 -9.95 12.52
C ILE A 389 7.85 -9.82 11.79
N SER A 390 8.90 -10.49 12.28
CA SER A 390 10.25 -10.40 11.69
C SER A 390 10.45 -11.28 10.45
N GLU A 391 9.63 -12.32 10.28
CA GLU A 391 9.67 -13.20 9.11
C GLU A 391 9.30 -12.45 7.82
N LYS A 392 10.00 -12.81 6.74
CA LYS A 392 9.84 -12.20 5.42
C LYS A 392 9.76 -13.30 4.37
N LEU A 393 8.93 -13.06 3.36
CA LEU A 393 8.90 -13.82 2.11
C LEU A 393 9.70 -13.04 1.07
N ASN A 394 10.84 -13.58 0.66
CA ASN A 394 11.65 -13.02 -0.40
C ASN A 394 11.11 -13.46 -1.76
N VAL A 395 10.86 -12.48 -2.63
CA VAL A 395 10.34 -12.68 -3.98
C VAL A 395 11.37 -12.20 -4.97
N THR A 396 11.88 -13.15 -5.76
CA THR A 396 12.82 -12.89 -6.83
C THR A 396 12.09 -12.95 -8.16
N ILE A 397 12.08 -11.86 -8.92
CA ILE A 397 11.38 -11.78 -10.20
C ILE A 397 12.35 -11.61 -11.37
N LYS A 398 12.01 -12.23 -12.49
CA LYS A 398 12.73 -12.08 -13.76
C LYS A 398 11.71 -11.95 -14.89
N THR A 399 11.85 -10.93 -15.73
CA THR A 399 10.97 -10.78 -16.88
C THR A 399 11.42 -11.65 -18.05
N GLN A 400 10.51 -12.44 -18.59
CA GLN A 400 10.69 -13.20 -19.82
C GLN A 400 10.23 -12.34 -21.00
N CYS A 401 11.16 -11.58 -21.57
CA CYS A 401 10.89 -10.71 -22.72
C CYS A 401 11.44 -11.26 -24.04
N GLU A 402 12.39 -12.19 -23.94
CA GLU A 402 12.94 -12.89 -25.09
C GLU A 402 12.15 -14.17 -25.35
N CYS A 403 12.17 -14.63 -26.60
CA CYS A 403 11.64 -15.92 -27.00
C CYS A 403 12.80 -16.91 -27.09
N ASP A 404 12.62 -18.13 -26.57
CA ASP A 404 13.60 -19.21 -26.70
C ASP A 404 13.60 -19.79 -28.13
N CYS A 405 14.10 -19.01 -29.09
CA CYS A 405 14.35 -19.48 -30.44
C CYS A 405 15.84 -19.67 -30.71
N LYS A 406 16.14 -20.45 -31.76
CA LYS A 406 17.53 -20.69 -32.17
C LYS A 406 18.26 -19.37 -32.43
N PRO A 407 19.58 -19.31 -32.20
CA PRO A 407 20.39 -18.14 -32.53
C PRO A 407 20.18 -17.75 -33.99
N GLY A 408 20.17 -16.45 -34.26
CA GLY A 408 19.99 -15.94 -35.62
C GLY A 408 21.03 -16.53 -36.57
N VAL A 409 20.59 -17.01 -37.73
CA VAL A 409 21.48 -17.51 -38.78
C VAL A 409 21.78 -16.34 -39.73
N PRO A 410 22.98 -15.74 -39.69
CA PRO A 410 23.34 -14.63 -40.57
C PRO A 410 23.46 -15.09 -42.02
N SER A 411 23.17 -14.19 -42.95
CA SER A 411 23.19 -14.45 -44.41
C SER A 411 22.47 -15.74 -44.81
N SER A 412 21.33 -16.02 -44.17
CA SER A 412 20.57 -17.24 -44.43
C SER A 412 20.05 -17.24 -45.87
N LEU A 413 20.10 -18.40 -46.53
CA LEU A 413 19.46 -18.61 -47.84
C LEU A 413 17.95 -18.38 -47.78
N ASP A 414 17.32 -18.66 -46.64
CA ASP A 414 15.91 -18.34 -46.41
C ASP A 414 15.63 -16.83 -46.43
N CYS A 415 16.66 -16.02 -46.22
CA CYS A 415 16.63 -14.56 -46.29
C CYS A 415 17.38 -14.04 -47.52
N SER A 416 17.37 -14.82 -48.61
CA SER A 416 18.03 -14.50 -49.89
C SER A 416 19.54 -14.20 -49.77
N GLY A 417 20.19 -14.58 -48.67
CA GLY A 417 21.59 -14.24 -48.36
C GLY A 417 21.80 -12.80 -47.87
N HIS A 418 20.72 -12.02 -47.73
CA HIS A 418 20.71 -10.58 -47.43
C HIS A 418 20.01 -10.26 -46.10
N GLY A 419 20.13 -11.16 -45.13
CA GLY A 419 19.60 -10.93 -43.79
C GLY A 419 19.89 -12.07 -42.82
N THR A 420 19.54 -11.84 -41.57
CA THR A 420 19.65 -12.82 -40.50
C THR A 420 18.30 -13.48 -40.25
N LEU A 421 18.21 -14.82 -40.35
CA LEU A 421 17.00 -15.56 -40.00
C LEU A 421 16.94 -15.71 -38.48
N TYR A 422 15.97 -15.04 -37.83
CA TYR A 422 15.76 -15.09 -36.39
C TYR A 422 14.32 -15.46 -36.08
N CYS A 423 14.08 -16.49 -35.27
CA CYS A 423 12.72 -16.89 -34.89
C CYS A 423 11.78 -17.11 -36.12
N GLY A 424 12.29 -17.63 -37.25
CA GLY A 424 11.49 -17.88 -38.46
C GLY A 424 11.10 -16.63 -39.26
N VAL A 425 11.70 -15.48 -38.94
CA VAL A 425 11.52 -14.20 -39.63
C VAL A 425 12.90 -13.67 -40.05
N CYS A 426 12.99 -13.06 -41.22
CA CYS A 426 14.22 -12.44 -41.67
C CYS A 426 14.35 -11.01 -41.15
N SER A 427 15.48 -10.72 -40.50
CA SER A 427 15.95 -9.37 -40.23
C SER A 427 16.90 -8.97 -41.36
N CYS A 428 16.39 -8.21 -42.34
CA CYS A 428 17.13 -7.85 -43.53
C CYS A 428 18.27 -6.87 -43.28
N ASP A 429 19.34 -7.04 -44.05
CA ASP A 429 20.47 -6.12 -44.07
C ASP A 429 20.07 -4.77 -44.65
N GLN A 430 20.86 -3.72 -44.36
CA GLN A 430 20.56 -2.37 -44.81
C GLN A 430 20.43 -2.30 -46.33
N GLY A 431 19.28 -1.82 -46.82
CA GLY A 431 18.99 -1.70 -48.25
C GLY A 431 18.19 -2.87 -48.84
N PHE A 432 17.92 -3.93 -48.07
CA PHE A 432 17.07 -5.04 -48.47
C PHE A 432 15.75 -5.05 -47.69
N LEU A 433 14.67 -5.43 -48.36
CA LEU A 433 13.30 -5.44 -47.84
C LEU A 433 12.57 -6.68 -48.36
N GLY A 434 11.38 -6.94 -47.82
CA GLY A 434 10.59 -8.13 -48.14
C GLY A 434 10.64 -9.15 -47.00
N GLN A 435 9.76 -10.16 -47.05
CA GLN A 435 9.70 -11.13 -45.95
C GLN A 435 10.96 -12.00 -45.90
N SER A 436 11.55 -12.28 -47.07
CA SER A 436 12.78 -13.06 -47.31
C SER A 436 13.96 -12.20 -47.80
N CYS A 437 13.89 -10.88 -47.60
CA CYS A 437 14.92 -9.92 -48.04
C CYS A 437 15.21 -9.97 -49.55
N GLU A 438 14.19 -10.31 -50.33
CA GLU A 438 14.25 -10.52 -51.78
C GLU A 438 14.37 -9.23 -52.59
N CYS A 439 14.03 -8.08 -52.00
CA CYS A 439 13.99 -6.79 -52.69
C CYS A 439 15.16 -5.89 -52.30
N ALA A 440 15.91 -5.37 -53.27
CA ALA A 440 16.83 -4.25 -53.05
C ALA A 440 16.07 -2.90 -53.15
N GLN A 441 16.38 -1.93 -52.28
CA GLN A 441 15.70 -0.63 -52.17
C GLN A 441 15.73 0.26 -53.44
N SER A 442 16.33 -0.19 -54.55
CA SER A 442 16.41 0.58 -55.79
C SER A 442 15.58 -0.03 -56.94
N LYS A 443 14.46 0.65 -57.25
CA LYS A 443 13.78 0.74 -58.56
C LYS A 443 12.94 -0.45 -59.08
N ASP A 444 12.08 -1.06 -58.26
CA ASP A 444 10.89 -1.73 -58.81
C ASP A 444 9.62 -0.97 -58.41
N LEU A 445 9.02 -0.35 -59.42
CA LEU A 445 7.87 0.58 -59.34
C LEU A 445 6.51 -0.14 -59.39
N ASP A 446 6.48 -1.47 -59.40
CA ASP A 446 5.30 -2.23 -59.85
C ASP A 446 4.38 -2.76 -58.72
N ASP A 447 4.68 -2.47 -57.45
CA ASP A 447 3.94 -3.05 -56.31
C ASP A 447 3.30 -2.00 -55.38
N GLN A 448 2.85 -0.89 -55.94
CA GLN A 448 2.21 0.21 -55.19
C GLN A 448 0.76 -0.07 -54.78
N ALA A 449 0.09 -1.03 -55.43
CA ALA A 449 -1.29 -1.40 -55.11
C ALA A 449 -1.39 -2.04 -53.70
N SER A 450 -0.41 -2.86 -53.34
CA SER A 450 -0.32 -3.59 -52.06
C SER A 450 -0.15 -2.67 -50.84
N CYS A 451 0.23 -1.41 -51.06
CA CYS A 451 0.46 -0.37 -50.05
C CYS A 451 -0.72 0.60 -49.86
N ARG A 452 -1.88 0.32 -50.47
CA ARG A 452 -3.11 1.11 -50.29
C ARG A 452 -4.13 0.31 -49.48
N GLN A 453 -4.81 0.98 -48.57
CA GLN A 453 -5.88 0.37 -47.78
C GLN A 453 -7.13 0.10 -48.64
N ASP A 454 -7.44 1.02 -49.54
CA ASP A 454 -8.47 0.94 -50.55
C ASP A 454 -8.07 1.76 -51.80
N ASN A 455 -8.84 1.64 -52.89
CA ASN A 455 -8.53 2.32 -54.16
C ASN A 455 -8.53 3.86 -54.08
N SER A 456 -9.12 4.44 -53.04
CA SER A 456 -9.16 5.89 -52.79
C SER A 456 -8.08 6.38 -51.81
N SER A 457 -7.52 5.47 -51.01
CA SER A 457 -6.55 5.77 -49.98
C SER A 457 -5.21 6.18 -50.59
N GLN A 458 -4.54 7.13 -49.94
CA GLN A 458 -3.19 7.50 -50.31
C GLN A 458 -2.23 6.33 -50.04
N LEU A 459 -1.15 6.27 -50.83
CA LEU A 459 -0.10 5.29 -50.64
C LEU A 459 0.45 5.38 -49.20
N CYS A 460 0.38 4.29 -48.43
CA CYS A 460 0.75 4.28 -47.02
C CYS A 460 0.08 5.40 -46.20
N SER A 461 -1.19 5.69 -46.51
CA SER A 461 -2.01 6.75 -45.90
C SER A 461 -1.35 8.14 -45.93
N GLY A 462 -0.35 8.37 -46.79
CA GLY A 462 0.43 9.61 -46.85
C GLY A 462 1.49 9.75 -45.73
N HIS A 463 1.54 8.82 -44.78
CA HIS A 463 2.40 8.85 -43.60
C HIS A 463 3.61 7.91 -43.71
N GLY A 464 3.90 7.39 -44.90
CA GLY A 464 5.03 6.52 -45.15
C GLY A 464 5.43 6.47 -46.62
N SER A 465 6.45 5.66 -46.92
CA SER A 465 6.87 5.32 -48.28
C SER A 465 6.60 3.84 -48.54
N CYS A 466 5.99 3.53 -49.68
CA CYS A 466 5.82 2.15 -50.12
C CYS A 466 7.11 1.65 -50.75
N ALA A 467 7.63 0.54 -50.27
CA ALA A 467 8.76 -0.16 -50.85
C ALA A 467 8.50 -1.66 -50.79
N CYS A 468 8.63 -2.36 -51.93
CA CYS A 468 8.41 -3.81 -52.04
C CYS A 468 7.03 -4.25 -51.48
N GLY A 469 5.95 -3.57 -51.90
CA GLY A 469 4.57 -3.90 -51.51
C GLY A 469 4.22 -3.63 -50.03
N MET A 470 5.14 -3.06 -49.24
CA MET A 470 4.95 -2.78 -47.81
C MET A 470 5.22 -1.31 -47.47
N CYS A 471 4.51 -0.80 -46.46
CA CYS A 471 4.63 0.59 -46.04
C CYS A 471 5.70 0.79 -44.97
N THR A 472 6.61 1.73 -45.23
CA THR A 472 7.61 2.21 -44.26
C THR A 472 7.13 3.52 -43.65
N CYS A 473 6.74 3.52 -42.38
CA CYS A 473 6.09 4.67 -41.75
C CYS A 473 7.09 5.73 -41.26
N LYS A 474 6.70 7.01 -41.40
CA LYS A 474 7.39 8.14 -40.77
C LYS A 474 7.17 8.08 -39.25
N ARG A 475 8.10 8.68 -38.47
CA ARG A 475 8.11 8.62 -36.99
C ARG A 475 6.72 8.87 -36.39
N SER A 476 6.37 8.04 -35.41
CA SER A 476 5.10 8.01 -34.65
C SER A 476 3.87 7.40 -35.32
N PHE A 477 3.96 7.05 -36.61
CA PHE A 477 2.90 6.33 -37.33
C PHE A 477 3.17 4.81 -37.39
N THR A 478 2.12 4.01 -37.28
CA THR A 478 2.18 2.54 -37.25
C THR A 478 1.02 1.92 -38.07
N GLY A 479 1.04 0.59 -38.21
CA GLY A 479 0.04 -0.18 -38.95
C GLY A 479 0.42 -0.46 -40.41
N LYS A 480 -0.22 -1.48 -41.02
CA LYS A 480 0.07 -1.98 -42.38
C LYS A 480 0.17 -0.89 -43.46
N PHE A 481 -0.61 0.17 -43.33
CA PHE A 481 -0.65 1.29 -44.27
C PHE A 481 -0.25 2.61 -43.61
N CYS A 482 0.47 2.58 -42.47
CA CYS A 482 0.83 3.76 -41.68
C CYS A 482 -0.36 4.63 -41.26
N GLN A 483 -1.52 4.01 -41.04
CA GLN A 483 -2.77 4.70 -40.75
C GLN A 483 -2.93 5.09 -39.27
N CYS A 484 -2.10 4.55 -38.37
CA CYS A 484 -2.24 4.75 -36.93
C CYS A 484 -1.23 5.74 -36.37
N ASP A 485 -1.70 6.85 -35.81
CA ASP A 485 -0.87 7.80 -35.08
C ASP A 485 -0.86 7.45 -33.57
N ASN A 486 0.31 7.09 -33.03
CA ASN A 486 0.47 6.77 -31.61
C ASN A 486 0.85 7.98 -30.74
N SER A 487 0.86 9.18 -31.33
CA SER A 487 1.10 10.46 -30.65
C SER A 487 -0.16 11.32 -30.49
N ASN A 488 -1.25 10.98 -31.18
CA ASN A 488 -2.52 11.71 -31.16
C ASN A 488 -3.62 10.99 -30.36
N CYS A 489 -3.33 10.65 -29.11
CA CYS A 489 -4.36 10.20 -28.15
C CYS A 489 -4.86 11.36 -27.28
N ALA A 490 -5.99 11.14 -26.59
CA ALA A 490 -6.54 12.08 -25.62
C ALA A 490 -5.51 12.47 -24.55
N GLN A 491 -5.51 13.74 -24.15
CA GLN A 491 -4.56 14.33 -23.21
C GLN A 491 -5.28 15.09 -22.10
N THR A 492 -4.79 14.93 -20.88
CA THR A 492 -5.17 15.73 -19.71
C THR A 492 -3.89 16.29 -19.10
N ASP A 493 -3.88 17.56 -18.70
CA ASP A 493 -2.69 18.27 -18.15
C ASP A 493 -1.41 18.12 -19.00
N GLN A 494 -1.55 18.20 -20.32
CA GLN A 494 -0.45 18.09 -21.31
C GLN A 494 0.27 16.73 -21.31
N LYS A 495 -0.31 15.68 -20.71
CA LYS A 495 0.22 14.32 -20.73
C LYS A 495 -0.67 13.40 -21.58
N LEU A 496 -0.05 12.70 -22.53
CA LEU A 496 -0.71 11.69 -23.36
C LEU A 496 -1.24 10.56 -22.47
N CYS A 497 -2.53 10.24 -22.60
CA CYS A 497 -3.20 9.24 -21.76
C CYS A 497 -2.99 9.47 -20.25
N SER A 498 -2.85 10.74 -19.85
CA SER A 498 -2.59 11.18 -18.47
C SER A 498 -1.36 10.53 -17.81
N GLY A 499 -0.47 9.90 -18.60
CA GLY A 499 0.63 9.07 -18.10
C GLY A 499 0.20 7.71 -17.52
N ASN A 500 -1.09 7.38 -17.56
CA ASN A 500 -1.68 6.17 -16.97
C ASN A 500 -2.18 5.17 -18.02
N GLY A 501 -1.64 5.24 -19.24
CA GLY A 501 -1.99 4.32 -20.30
C GLY A 501 -1.06 4.45 -21.50
N ASN A 502 -1.07 3.44 -22.36
CA ASN A 502 -0.33 3.46 -23.61
C ASN A 502 -1.24 3.88 -24.77
N CYS A 503 -0.80 4.86 -25.54
CA CYS A 503 -1.49 5.28 -26.76
C CYS A 503 -1.30 4.23 -27.86
N SER A 504 -2.40 3.78 -28.46
CA SER A 504 -2.41 2.89 -29.61
C SER A 504 -3.46 3.35 -30.61
N CYS A 505 -3.01 3.80 -31.78
CA CYS A 505 -3.84 4.22 -32.91
C CYS A 505 -4.95 5.22 -32.51
N GLY A 506 -4.57 6.31 -31.82
CA GLY A 506 -5.49 7.35 -31.36
C GLY A 506 -6.36 7.00 -30.14
N ARG A 507 -6.18 5.82 -29.54
CA ARG A 507 -6.89 5.41 -28.31
C ARG A 507 -5.94 5.11 -27.16
N CYS A 508 -6.29 5.59 -25.96
CA CYS A 508 -5.56 5.24 -24.75
C CYS A 508 -5.97 3.86 -24.23
N ASN A 509 -5.00 2.96 -24.11
CA ASN A 509 -5.15 1.70 -23.39
C ASN A 509 -4.70 1.92 -21.95
N CYS A 510 -5.67 2.12 -21.06
CA CYS A 510 -5.40 2.44 -19.66
C CYS A 510 -4.72 1.30 -18.92
N PHE A 511 -3.80 1.66 -18.03
CA PHE A 511 -3.25 0.73 -17.06
C PHE A 511 -4.34 0.29 -16.07
N PRO A 512 -4.25 -0.93 -15.49
CA PRO A 512 -5.21 -1.38 -14.49
C PRO A 512 -5.31 -0.40 -13.32
N GLY A 513 -6.54 -0.12 -12.88
CA GLY A 513 -6.79 0.91 -11.87
C GLY A 513 -7.17 2.28 -12.44
N HIS A 514 -7.15 2.44 -13.77
CA HIS A 514 -7.52 3.67 -14.48
C HIS A 514 -8.52 3.41 -15.62
N GLU A 515 -9.40 4.39 -15.84
CA GLU A 515 -10.42 4.39 -16.88
C GLU A 515 -10.62 5.79 -17.47
N GLY A 516 -11.49 5.91 -18.48
CA GLY A 516 -11.73 7.15 -19.23
C GLY A 516 -10.96 7.21 -20.55
N GLU A 517 -11.36 8.12 -21.45
CA GLU A 517 -10.73 8.24 -22.78
C GLU A 517 -9.25 8.67 -22.71
N ALA A 518 -8.89 9.43 -21.67
CA ALA A 518 -7.54 9.88 -21.38
C ALA A 518 -6.88 9.13 -20.21
N CYS A 519 -7.49 8.06 -19.66
CA CYS A 519 -7.00 7.32 -18.49
C CYS A 519 -6.75 8.18 -17.24
N ASP A 520 -7.49 9.27 -17.11
CA ASP A 520 -7.41 10.24 -16.01
C ASP A 520 -8.22 9.81 -14.78
N CYS A 521 -9.19 8.91 -14.93
CA CYS A 521 -10.07 8.51 -13.85
C CYS A 521 -9.55 7.26 -13.12
N SER A 522 -9.33 7.33 -11.81
CA SER A 522 -8.99 6.14 -11.01
C SER A 522 -10.22 5.30 -10.70
N THR A 523 -10.09 3.98 -10.80
CA THR A 523 -11.14 3.01 -10.41
C THR A 523 -11.10 2.65 -8.93
N SER A 524 -10.11 3.14 -8.16
CA SER A 524 -10.11 2.99 -6.70
C SER A 524 -11.18 3.87 -6.06
N THR A 525 -11.73 3.42 -4.94
CA THR A 525 -12.68 4.18 -4.12
C THR A 525 -12.16 4.42 -2.69
N ASP A 526 -10.88 4.12 -2.43
CA ASP A 526 -10.30 4.12 -1.09
C ASP A 526 -10.35 5.51 -0.44
N GLN A 527 -10.17 6.57 -1.23
CA GLN A 527 -10.24 7.96 -0.76
C GLN A 527 -11.68 8.45 -0.58
N CYS A 528 -12.66 7.74 -1.15
CA CYS A 528 -14.07 8.06 -0.97
C CYS A 528 -14.66 7.48 0.32
N GLN A 529 -13.98 6.54 0.98
CA GLN A 529 -14.48 5.91 2.21
C GLN A 529 -13.89 6.59 3.45
N ALA A 530 -14.76 7.13 4.31
CA ALA A 530 -14.34 7.69 5.59
C ALA A 530 -14.16 6.60 6.66
N GLU A 531 -13.21 6.80 7.55
CA GLU A 531 -12.96 5.91 8.69
C GLU A 531 -14.20 5.89 9.61
N GLY A 532 -14.77 4.71 9.84
CA GLY A 532 -16.02 4.52 10.58
C GLY A 532 -17.31 4.67 9.74
N SER A 533 -17.23 5.05 8.46
CA SER A 533 -18.37 5.05 7.53
C SER A 533 -18.49 3.72 6.78
N ILE A 534 -19.70 3.18 6.72
CA ILE A 534 -20.02 1.96 5.96
C ILE A 534 -20.28 2.29 4.48
N THR A 535 -20.69 3.53 4.19
CA THR A 535 -21.05 3.99 2.85
C THR A 535 -19.97 4.89 2.24
N LEU A 536 -19.77 4.79 0.92
CA LEU A 536 -18.89 5.70 0.17
C LEU A 536 -19.42 7.12 0.24
N CYS A 537 -18.51 8.09 0.36
CA CYS A 537 -18.82 9.51 0.52
C CYS A 537 -19.81 9.76 1.68
N SER A 538 -19.71 8.95 2.74
CA SER A 538 -20.58 9.01 3.91
C SER A 538 -22.07 9.02 3.57
N GLY A 539 -22.48 8.37 2.46
CA GLY A 539 -23.86 8.35 1.94
C GLY A 539 -24.38 9.69 1.39
N ASN A 540 -23.56 10.75 1.44
CA ASN A 540 -23.94 12.12 1.13
C ASN A 540 -23.22 12.68 -0.10
N GLY A 541 -22.86 11.80 -1.03
CA GLY A 541 -22.25 12.18 -2.30
C GLY A 541 -22.07 10.99 -3.23
N LYS A 542 -21.52 11.24 -4.41
CA LYS A 542 -21.17 10.21 -5.40
C LYS A 542 -19.66 10.15 -5.57
N CYS A 543 -19.08 8.96 -5.42
CA CYS A 543 -17.66 8.76 -5.69
C CYS A 543 -17.43 8.71 -7.21
N ARG A 544 -16.56 9.59 -7.73
CA ARG A 544 -16.12 9.60 -9.13
C ARG A 544 -14.61 9.81 -9.17
N CYS A 545 -13.89 8.94 -9.88
CA CYS A 545 -12.44 9.02 -10.01
C CYS A 545 -11.70 9.10 -8.66
N ASN A 546 -12.11 8.27 -7.69
CA ASN A 546 -11.61 8.27 -6.31
C ASN A 546 -11.77 9.60 -5.55
N LYS A 547 -12.75 10.43 -5.94
CA LYS A 547 -13.09 11.69 -5.28
C LYS A 547 -14.60 11.79 -5.06
N CYS A 548 -15.02 12.28 -3.89
CA CYS A 548 -16.43 12.47 -3.62
C CYS A 548 -16.96 13.78 -4.20
N ASP A 549 -18.05 13.69 -4.94
CA ASP A 549 -18.91 14.79 -5.35
C ASP A 549 -20.08 14.90 -4.36
N CYS A 550 -20.00 15.86 -3.43
CA CYS A 550 -20.91 15.96 -2.30
C CYS A 550 -22.25 16.58 -2.66
N ASN A 551 -23.32 16.05 -2.07
CA ASN A 551 -24.65 16.64 -2.16
C ASN A 551 -24.68 18.01 -1.46
N ASP A 552 -25.65 18.86 -1.84
CA ASP A 552 -25.78 20.22 -1.31
C ASP A 552 -25.83 20.26 0.24
N GLY A 553 -24.94 21.08 0.82
CA GLY A 553 -24.80 21.26 2.26
C GLY A 553 -23.91 20.22 2.97
N PHE A 554 -23.20 19.38 2.23
CA PHE A 554 -22.13 18.51 2.73
C PHE A 554 -20.79 18.89 2.11
N VAL A 555 -19.72 18.84 2.91
CA VAL A 555 -18.37 19.24 2.52
C VAL A 555 -17.31 18.28 3.09
N GLY A 556 -16.09 18.43 2.61
CA GLY A 556 -14.95 17.59 2.95
C GLY A 556 -14.70 16.49 1.91
N ASN A 557 -13.52 15.86 1.99
CA ASN A 557 -13.06 14.90 0.98
C ASN A 557 -14.01 13.69 0.82
N ASN A 558 -14.75 13.35 1.88
CA ASN A 558 -15.62 12.17 1.96
C ASN A 558 -17.07 12.54 2.31
N CYS A 559 -17.45 13.83 2.15
CA CYS A 559 -18.78 14.37 2.47
C CYS A 559 -19.26 14.09 3.91
N SER A 560 -18.33 13.96 4.85
CA SER A 560 -18.59 13.64 6.26
C SER A 560 -18.87 14.87 7.12
N THR A 561 -18.76 16.07 6.58
CA THR A 561 -18.98 17.32 7.32
C THR A 561 -20.21 18.04 6.80
N ILE A 562 -21.11 18.44 7.69
CA ILE A 562 -22.29 19.24 7.34
C ILE A 562 -21.90 20.72 7.39
N LEU A 563 -22.05 21.41 6.26
CA LEU A 563 -21.75 22.84 6.19
C LEU A 563 -22.77 23.63 7.01
N ASN A 564 -22.29 24.47 7.94
CA ASN A 564 -23.12 25.32 8.80
C ASN A 564 -24.24 24.54 9.52
N ALA A 565 -23.89 23.40 10.12
CA ALA A 565 -24.85 22.44 10.70
C ALA A 565 -25.86 23.07 11.68
N CYS A 566 -25.42 23.97 12.56
CA CYS A 566 -26.31 24.64 13.52
C CYS A 566 -27.39 25.46 12.78
N SER A 567 -27.00 26.36 11.88
CA SER A 567 -27.94 27.20 11.12
C SER A 567 -28.84 26.40 10.17
N LYS A 568 -28.33 25.28 9.63
CA LYS A 568 -29.10 24.40 8.74
C LYS A 568 -30.28 23.75 9.47
N TYR A 569 -30.07 23.28 10.71
CA TYR A 569 -31.08 22.55 11.48
C TYR A 569 -31.74 23.36 12.60
N GLU A 570 -31.44 24.65 12.73
CA GLU A 570 -32.03 25.55 13.73
C GLU A 570 -33.56 25.52 13.74
N LYS A 571 -34.18 25.61 12.55
CA LYS A 571 -35.65 25.57 12.40
C LYS A 571 -36.26 24.20 12.66
N CYS A 572 -35.48 23.13 12.46
CA CYS A 572 -35.87 21.77 12.82
C CYS A 572 -35.94 21.60 14.34
N MET A 573 -35.06 22.28 15.08
CA MET A 573 -35.02 22.30 16.54
C MET A 573 -35.98 23.34 17.17
N SER A 574 -37.20 23.41 16.64
CA SER A 574 -38.31 24.19 17.22
C SER A 574 -39.23 23.30 18.04
N THR A 575 -39.84 23.85 19.09
CA THR A 575 -40.77 23.13 19.97
C THR A 575 -41.89 22.41 19.20
N LYS A 576 -42.35 23.00 18.09
CA LYS A 576 -43.32 22.38 17.16
C LYS A 576 -42.77 21.10 16.51
N CYS A 577 -41.63 21.18 15.82
CA CYS A 577 -41.08 20.04 15.07
C CYS A 577 -40.56 18.93 15.99
N VAL A 578 -40.01 19.26 17.17
CA VAL A 578 -39.61 18.27 18.18
C VAL A 578 -40.83 17.48 18.71
N THR A 579 -41.96 18.16 18.93
CA THR A 579 -43.20 17.52 19.41
C THR A 579 -43.82 16.62 18.33
N GLU A 580 -43.87 17.09 17.09
CA GLU A 580 -44.37 16.33 15.93
C GLU A 580 -43.51 15.09 15.63
N HIS A 581 -42.18 15.19 15.74
CA HIS A 581 -41.27 14.04 15.63
C HIS A 581 -41.55 12.97 16.69
N ARG A 582 -41.89 13.35 17.93
CA ARG A 582 -42.20 12.41 19.01
C ARG A 582 -43.51 11.65 18.77
N GLN A 583 -44.44 12.25 18.03
CA GLN A 583 -45.73 11.67 17.68
C GLN A 583 -45.70 10.90 16.35
N ASN A 584 -44.56 10.91 15.65
CA ASN A 584 -44.36 10.29 14.33
C ASN A 584 -45.32 10.83 13.23
N GLU A 585 -45.84 12.04 13.42
CA GLU A 585 -46.74 12.76 12.50
C GLU A 585 -46.13 14.13 12.17
N LEU A 586 -45.12 14.16 11.28
CA LEU A 586 -44.51 15.42 10.86
C LEU A 586 -45.39 16.18 9.86
N SER A 587 -45.61 17.46 10.12
CA SER A 587 -46.13 18.39 9.11
C SER A 587 -45.13 18.59 7.96
N GLU A 588 -45.64 18.96 6.78
CA GLU A 588 -44.84 19.24 5.59
C GLU A 588 -43.77 20.33 5.84
N ILE A 589 -44.08 21.27 6.73
CA ILE A 589 -43.15 22.34 7.17
C ILE A 589 -41.98 21.77 7.97
N CYS A 590 -42.24 20.82 8.88
CA CYS A 590 -41.18 20.19 9.66
C CYS A 590 -40.36 19.21 8.81
N LEU A 591 -40.97 18.50 7.86
CA LEU A 591 -40.25 17.70 6.87
C LEU A 591 -39.31 18.57 6.01
N ALA A 592 -39.75 19.76 5.59
CA ALA A 592 -38.90 20.68 4.84
C ALA A 592 -37.72 21.24 5.67
N HIS A 593 -37.93 21.49 6.97
CA HIS A 593 -36.87 21.98 7.87
C HIS A 593 -35.90 20.90 8.35
N CYS A 594 -36.38 19.68 8.59
CA CYS A 594 -35.58 18.58 9.13
C CYS A 594 -34.97 17.69 8.03
N GLY A 595 -35.58 17.66 6.84
CA GLY A 595 -35.16 16.76 5.76
C GLY A 595 -35.21 15.30 6.21
N SER A 596 -34.11 14.57 5.99
CA SER A 596 -33.92 13.18 6.44
C SER A 596 -33.34 13.05 7.86
N ALA A 597 -33.22 14.14 8.62
CA ALA A 597 -32.62 14.11 9.94
C ALA A 597 -33.55 13.43 10.97
N THR A 598 -32.93 12.72 11.91
CA THR A 598 -33.62 12.01 13.00
C THR A 598 -33.26 12.62 14.33
N LEU A 599 -34.27 12.87 15.18
CA LEU A 599 -34.09 13.52 16.47
C LEU A 599 -34.03 12.49 17.60
N GLN A 600 -33.05 12.63 18.49
CA GLN A 600 -32.91 11.79 19.67
C GLN A 600 -32.62 12.65 20.91
N ARG A 601 -33.42 12.46 21.97
CA ARG A 601 -33.22 13.16 23.24
C ARG A 601 -32.13 12.46 24.05
N LYS A 602 -31.14 13.21 24.56
CA LYS A 602 -30.03 12.64 25.33
C LYS A 602 -29.66 13.55 26.52
N GLU A 603 -30.01 13.10 27.72
CA GLU A 603 -29.84 13.85 28.97
C GLU A 603 -28.37 13.88 29.42
N GLY A 604 -27.88 15.06 29.86
CA GLY A 604 -26.62 15.19 30.60
C GLY A 604 -25.32 15.27 29.77
N LEU A 605 -25.40 15.62 28.49
CA LEU A 605 -24.20 15.88 27.67
C LEU A 605 -23.64 17.28 27.96
N LYS A 606 -22.47 17.36 28.59
CA LYS A 606 -21.64 18.57 28.60
C LYS A 606 -21.02 18.71 27.21
N ASP A 607 -21.17 19.88 26.61
CA ASP A 607 -20.67 20.30 25.29
C ASP A 607 -21.53 19.93 24.07
N MET A 608 -22.68 20.62 23.93
CA MET A 608 -23.43 20.69 22.67
C MET A 608 -23.15 22.04 21.97
N PRO A 609 -22.67 22.04 20.70
CA PRO A 609 -22.17 23.25 20.03
C PRO A 609 -23.27 24.18 19.47
N CYS A 610 -24.51 23.70 19.36
CA CYS A 610 -25.63 24.48 18.83
C CYS A 610 -26.70 24.73 19.91
N SER A 611 -27.36 25.88 19.84
CA SER A 611 -28.44 26.26 20.76
C SER A 611 -29.56 27.00 20.04
N THR A 612 -30.80 26.66 20.35
CA THR A 612 -32.00 27.48 20.08
C THR A 612 -32.53 28.04 21.41
N PRO A 613 -33.56 28.90 21.42
CA PRO A 613 -34.14 29.39 22.68
C PRO A 613 -34.66 28.29 23.63
N ASP A 614 -35.05 27.13 23.06
CA ASP A 614 -35.71 26.04 23.80
C ASP A 614 -34.79 24.82 24.03
N PHE A 615 -33.77 24.60 23.17
CA PHE A 615 -32.98 23.37 23.16
C PHE A 615 -31.49 23.62 22.89
N VAL A 616 -30.64 22.81 23.53
CA VAL A 616 -29.24 22.61 23.09
C VAL A 616 -29.17 21.34 22.26
N TYR A 617 -28.36 21.34 21.20
CA TYR A 617 -28.27 20.19 20.31
C TYR A 617 -26.91 20.06 19.62
N ASN A 618 -26.63 18.84 19.19
CA ASN A 618 -25.49 18.48 18.36
C ASN A 618 -25.98 17.77 17.09
N VAL A 619 -25.33 18.04 15.97
CA VAL A 619 -25.62 17.42 14.68
C VAL A 619 -24.49 16.45 14.35
N GLN A 620 -24.80 15.16 14.22
CA GLN A 620 -23.85 14.11 13.90
C GLN A 620 -24.31 13.33 12.66
N LEU A 621 -23.37 12.69 11.98
CA LEU A 621 -23.66 11.72 10.93
C LEU A 621 -23.50 10.32 11.48
N SER A 622 -24.46 9.44 11.19
CA SER A 622 -24.35 8.01 11.47
C SER A 622 -23.33 7.35 10.54
N PRO A 623 -22.81 6.16 10.89
CA PRO A 623 -21.94 5.36 10.01
C PRO A 623 -22.55 5.06 8.63
N GLU A 624 -23.87 5.07 8.51
CA GLU A 624 -24.62 4.83 7.27
C GLU A 624 -24.83 6.13 6.45
N GLY A 625 -24.54 7.29 7.04
CA GLY A 625 -24.71 8.60 6.41
C GLY A 625 -26.00 9.34 6.80
N ALA A 626 -26.75 8.84 7.79
CA ALA A 626 -27.96 9.50 8.26
C ALA A 626 -27.64 10.66 9.21
N VAL A 627 -28.37 11.76 9.11
CA VAL A 627 -28.18 12.91 10.01
C VAL A 627 -28.93 12.66 11.33
N LEU A 628 -28.21 12.76 12.44
CA LEU A 628 -28.69 12.57 13.81
C LEU A 628 -28.59 13.89 14.57
N LEU A 629 -29.73 14.35 15.09
CA LEU A 629 -29.85 15.52 15.95
C LEU A 629 -30.02 15.05 17.39
N HIS A 630 -28.93 15.11 18.17
CA HIS A 630 -28.98 14.82 19.60
C HIS A 630 -29.29 16.11 20.35
N PHE A 631 -30.36 16.13 21.16
CA PHE A 631 -30.79 17.34 21.83
C PHE A 631 -31.17 17.11 23.28
N ASP A 632 -31.09 18.18 24.07
CA ASP A 632 -31.65 18.26 25.41
C ASP A 632 -32.33 19.63 25.60
N ASN A 633 -33.16 19.73 26.62
CA ASN A 633 -33.76 21.01 26.99
C ASN A 633 -32.66 21.94 27.48
N LEU A 634 -32.73 23.22 27.11
CA LEU A 634 -31.92 24.22 27.79
C LEU A 634 -32.35 24.28 29.27
N PRO A 635 -31.41 24.17 30.23
CA PRO A 635 -31.73 24.19 31.66
C PRO A 635 -32.31 25.51 32.14
#